data_AF-A0A1W0ABW3-F1
#
_entry.id   AF-A0A1W0ABW3-F1
#
_cell.length_a   1.000
_cell.length_b   1.000
_cell.length_c   1.000
_cell.angle_alpha   90.00
_cell.angle_beta   90.00
_cell.angle_gamma   90.00
#
_symmetry.space_group_name_H-M   'P 1'
#
loop_
_entity.id
_entity.type
_entity.pdbx_description
1 polymer ?
#
loop_
_entity_poly.entity_id
_entity_poly.type
_entity_poly.pdbx_seq_one_letter_code
_entity_poly.pdbx_strand_id
1 'polypeptide(L)'
;MEIPEHIKSKITFTTLDSAPIHVNAKGRPIDIPLSNLESAEAGKPPLATPDKIKQLYNVPGNITAKLATQSIAAFYTESWSPVDLTLFQSQFNLTASPITQKGDRYNNVSNPTGEASLDIQYITALAPGSPTTVWTMNGSNPFSSGDEPFVSWAEHVLADPAPSLVHSISYGDEEDHIMEVSKDYAFHLDTLLQKMGARGLTVLVASGDNGVSGTRITDGGMNVTEGCSKSAPEWPASSPWVTTIGATQLADDGVTEIVCSGATNGLITSGGGFSSVYSTPDYQKDAVLSYLASSNAPHKDGFFNTHGRGYPDISAIGANFPVAIS
;
A
#
# COMPACT_ATOMS: atom_id res chain seq x y z
N MET A 1 -6.11 -28.01 -17.48
CA MET A 1 -5.73 -27.96 -18.90
C MET A 1 -4.21 -28.08 -18.94
N GLU A 2 -3.63 -29.06 -19.64
CA GLU A 2 -2.17 -29.14 -19.79
C GLU A 2 -1.71 -28.27 -20.95
N ILE A 3 -0.72 -27.43 -20.71
CA ILE A 3 -0.10 -26.57 -21.74
C ILE A 3 0.83 -27.44 -22.61
N PRO A 4 0.67 -27.45 -23.95
CA PRO A 4 1.55 -28.20 -24.83
C PRO A 4 3.03 -27.81 -24.67
N GLU A 5 3.91 -28.82 -24.65
CA GLU A 5 5.34 -28.63 -24.34
C GLU A 5 6.03 -27.58 -25.24
N HIS A 6 5.67 -27.55 -26.52
CA HIS A 6 6.26 -26.63 -27.50
C HIS A 6 5.90 -25.15 -27.28
N ILE A 7 4.83 -24.84 -26.53
CA ILE A 7 4.47 -23.47 -26.16
C ILE A 7 4.72 -23.13 -24.69
N LYS A 8 5.08 -24.13 -23.87
CA LYS A 8 5.32 -23.93 -22.43
C LYS A 8 6.37 -22.85 -22.15
N SER A 9 7.41 -22.77 -22.97
CA SER A 9 8.45 -21.73 -22.89
C SER A 9 7.99 -20.32 -23.31
N LYS A 10 6.75 -20.18 -23.81
CA LYS A 10 6.17 -18.92 -24.32
C LYS A 10 5.06 -18.37 -23.43
N ILE A 11 4.69 -19.09 -22.38
CA ILE A 11 3.58 -18.76 -21.49
C ILE A 11 4.14 -18.55 -20.09
N THR A 12 3.87 -17.39 -19.49
CA THR A 12 4.28 -17.11 -18.10
C THR A 12 3.31 -17.74 -17.12
N PHE A 13 2.01 -17.55 -17.31
CA PHE A 13 0.95 -18.28 -16.59
C PHE A 13 -0.30 -18.31 -17.48
N THR A 14 -1.27 -19.16 -17.14
CA THR A 14 -2.59 -19.18 -17.79
C THR A 14 -3.66 -18.87 -16.75
N THR A 15 -4.50 -17.88 -17.01
CA THR A 15 -5.76 -17.73 -16.30
C THR A 15 -6.80 -18.62 -17.00
N LEU A 16 -7.65 -19.27 -16.23
CA LEU A 16 -8.96 -19.66 -16.74
C LEU A 16 -9.82 -18.41 -16.57
N ASP A 17 -10.50 -17.95 -17.61
CA ASP A 17 -11.46 -16.85 -17.52
C ASP A 17 -12.59 -17.23 -16.53
N SER A 18 -12.36 -17.08 -15.24
CA SER A 18 -13.38 -17.04 -14.22
C SER A 18 -13.83 -15.59 -14.14
N ALA A 19 -15.13 -15.37 -14.34
CA ALA A 19 -15.74 -14.07 -14.05
C ALA A 19 -15.38 -13.64 -12.62
N PRO A 20 -15.20 -12.33 -12.35
CA PRO A 20 -14.94 -11.81 -11.01
C PRO A 20 -15.88 -12.44 -9.98
N ILE A 21 -15.32 -13.15 -9.00
CA ILE A 21 -16.08 -13.57 -7.83
C ILE A 21 -16.22 -12.32 -6.97
N HIS A 22 -17.46 -11.93 -6.66
CA HIS A 22 -17.74 -10.82 -5.74
C HIS A 22 -17.03 -11.06 -4.41
N VAL A 23 -16.11 -10.16 -4.03
CA VAL A 23 -15.38 -10.24 -2.77
C VAL A 23 -15.91 -9.17 -1.82
N ASN A 24 -16.14 -9.54 -0.57
CA ASN A 24 -16.41 -8.60 0.51
C ASN A 24 -15.07 -8.00 0.96
N ALA A 25 -14.88 -6.70 0.75
CA ALA A 25 -13.74 -5.97 1.31
C ALA A 25 -13.73 -6.12 2.85
N LYS A 26 -12.60 -6.54 3.40
CA LYS A 26 -12.35 -6.55 4.86
C LYS A 26 -11.42 -5.39 5.23
N GLY A 27 -11.86 -4.17 4.97
CA GLY A 27 -11.36 -2.97 5.66
C GLY A 27 -12.45 -2.47 6.59
N ARG A 28 -12.13 -2.18 7.86
CA ARG A 28 -13.03 -1.47 8.77
C ARG A 28 -12.56 -0.02 8.91
N PRO A 29 -13.23 0.97 8.29
CA PRO A 29 -13.10 2.36 8.71
C PRO A 29 -13.65 2.51 10.13
N ILE A 30 -12.93 3.25 10.99
CA ILE A 30 -13.52 3.79 12.22
C ILE A 30 -14.09 5.16 11.85
N ASP A 31 -15.42 5.24 11.75
CA ASP A 31 -16.13 6.49 11.49
C ASP A 31 -16.01 7.43 12.69
N ILE A 32 -15.30 8.55 12.54
CA ILE A 32 -15.38 9.68 13.47
C ILE A 32 -16.25 10.75 12.82
N PRO A 33 -17.41 11.11 13.40
CA PRO A 33 -18.25 12.17 12.88
C PRO A 33 -17.49 13.50 12.76
N LEU A 34 -17.65 14.16 11.61
CA LEU A 34 -17.01 15.43 11.21
C LEU A 34 -17.25 16.63 12.15
N SER A 35 -18.00 16.50 13.23
CA SER A 35 -18.36 17.63 14.08
C SER A 35 -17.29 18.08 15.09
N ASN A 36 -16.16 17.37 15.24
CA ASN A 36 -15.17 17.66 16.30
C ASN A 36 -13.69 17.62 15.84
N LEU A 37 -13.34 18.13 14.65
CA LEU A 37 -11.92 18.23 14.24
C LEU A 37 -11.15 19.41 14.85
N GLU A 38 -11.77 20.19 15.74
CA GLU A 38 -11.12 21.29 16.46
C GLU A 38 -11.10 21.06 17.97
N SER A 39 -10.34 20.06 18.41
CA SER A 39 -9.47 20.23 19.57
C SER A 39 -8.55 19.02 19.66
N ALA A 40 -7.26 19.25 19.87
CA ALA A 40 -6.42 18.22 20.45
C ALA A 40 -7.05 17.86 21.80
N GLU A 41 -7.74 16.73 21.88
CA GLU A 41 -8.19 16.21 23.16
C GLU A 41 -6.94 15.98 24.01
N ALA A 42 -6.88 16.58 25.20
CA ALA A 42 -5.74 16.44 26.08
C ALA A 42 -5.46 14.95 26.33
N GLY A 43 -4.28 14.48 25.92
CA GLY A 43 -3.87 13.07 26.04
C GLY A 43 -4.09 12.20 24.79
N LYS A 44 -4.53 12.75 23.65
CA LYS A 44 -4.51 12.04 22.35
C LYS A 44 -3.36 12.56 21.45
N PRO A 45 -2.71 11.69 20.65
CA PRO A 45 -1.69 12.13 19.71
C PRO A 45 -2.29 13.08 18.68
N PRO A 46 -1.54 14.10 18.22
CA PRO A 46 -2.06 15.09 17.28
C PRO A 46 -2.49 14.46 15.95
N LEU A 47 -3.50 15.06 15.32
CA LEU A 47 -3.99 14.66 14.01
C LEU A 47 -2.92 14.88 12.93
N ALA A 48 -2.77 13.92 12.02
CA ALA A 48 -1.92 14.01 10.84
C ALA A 48 -2.59 14.84 9.74
N THR A 49 -2.93 16.10 10.02
CA THR A 49 -3.51 17.00 9.02
C THR A 49 -2.51 17.29 7.88
N PRO A 50 -2.96 17.67 6.67
CA PRO A 50 -2.06 18.02 5.57
C PRO A 50 -0.95 19.01 5.94
N ASP A 51 -1.26 20.07 6.69
CA ASP A 51 -0.27 21.05 7.13
C ASP A 51 0.72 20.47 8.16
N LYS A 52 0.23 19.62 9.08
CA LYS A 52 1.10 18.95 10.05
C LYS A 52 2.09 18.01 9.37
N ILE A 53 1.63 17.23 8.38
CA ILE A 53 2.50 16.34 7.59
C ILE A 53 3.52 17.16 6.80
N LYS A 54 3.09 18.25 6.14
CA LYS A 54 4.00 19.14 5.41
C LYS A 54 5.07 19.74 6.34
N GLN A 55 4.68 20.17 7.53
CA GLN A 55 5.60 20.68 8.53
C GLN A 55 6.58 19.60 8.99
N LEU A 56 6.09 18.39 9.30
CA LEU A 56 6.89 17.27 9.79
C LEU A 56 7.99 16.89 8.80
N TYR A 57 7.66 16.82 7.51
CA TYR A 57 8.59 16.41 6.45
C TYR A 57 9.24 17.58 5.70
N ASN A 58 9.13 18.80 6.23
CA ASN A 58 9.68 20.01 5.61
C ASN A 58 9.26 20.19 4.14
N VAL A 59 8.04 19.80 3.81
CA VAL A 59 7.45 19.96 2.48
C VAL A 59 7.06 21.44 2.32
N PRO A 60 7.58 22.16 1.31
CA PRO A 60 7.24 23.56 1.12
C PRO A 60 5.72 23.78 0.94
N GLY A 61 5.17 24.81 1.59
CA GLY A 61 3.74 25.11 1.50
C GLY A 61 3.26 25.61 0.13
N ASN A 62 4.19 26.07 -0.72
CA ASN A 62 3.90 26.65 -2.04
C ASN A 62 4.40 25.78 -3.21
N ILE A 63 4.37 24.45 -3.07
CA ILE A 63 4.71 23.55 -4.18
C ILE A 63 3.68 23.72 -5.30
N THR A 64 4.18 23.89 -6.52
CA THR A 64 3.38 23.72 -7.75
C THR A 64 3.96 22.56 -8.54
N ALA A 65 3.29 21.41 -8.52
CA ALA A 65 3.63 20.27 -9.37
C ALA A 65 3.25 20.60 -10.83
N LYS A 66 4.22 21.01 -11.65
CA LYS A 66 3.98 21.36 -13.06
C LYS A 66 4.03 20.17 -14.02
N LEU A 67 4.84 19.16 -13.67
CA LEU A 67 5.13 18.00 -14.53
C LEU A 67 4.83 16.67 -13.85
N ALA A 68 4.77 16.63 -12.52
CA ALA A 68 4.45 15.42 -11.81
C ALA A 68 2.97 15.06 -12.03
N THR A 69 2.72 13.78 -12.27
CA THR A 69 1.39 13.17 -12.33
C THR A 69 1.41 11.98 -11.38
N GLN A 70 0.28 11.71 -10.75
CA GLN A 70 0.19 10.71 -9.70
C GLN A 70 -1.04 9.83 -9.86
N SER A 71 -1.07 8.69 -9.19
CA SER A 71 -2.26 7.85 -9.17
C SER A 71 -2.33 6.98 -7.93
N ILE A 72 -3.56 6.56 -7.63
CA ILE A 72 -3.86 5.51 -6.67
C ILE A 72 -4.53 4.34 -7.39
N ALA A 73 -4.50 3.15 -6.80
CA ALA A 73 -5.34 2.03 -7.23
C ALA A 73 -6.36 1.73 -6.15
N ALA A 74 -7.61 1.50 -6.56
CA ALA A 74 -8.70 1.07 -5.69
C ALA A 74 -9.18 -0.31 -6.16
N PHE A 75 -8.91 -1.33 -5.35
CA PHE A 75 -9.33 -2.71 -5.59
C PHE A 75 -10.64 -3.06 -4.89
N TYR A 76 -11.12 -4.29 -5.07
CA TYR A 76 -12.37 -4.79 -4.48
C TYR A 76 -13.58 -3.87 -4.71
N THR A 77 -14.28 -3.50 -3.64
CA THR A 77 -15.44 -2.61 -3.66
C THR A 77 -15.09 -1.18 -3.23
N GLU A 78 -13.82 -0.88 -2.99
CA GLU A 78 -13.37 0.41 -2.45
C GLU A 78 -13.70 1.54 -3.43
N SER A 79 -14.42 2.56 -2.99
CA SER A 79 -14.96 3.60 -3.86
C SER A 79 -14.67 4.98 -3.26
N TRP A 80 -14.48 5.98 -4.11
CA TRP A 80 -14.24 7.36 -3.67
C TRP A 80 -15.38 8.27 -4.10
N SER A 81 -15.63 9.30 -3.29
CA SER A 81 -16.65 10.31 -3.54
C SER A 81 -16.02 11.67 -3.92
N PRO A 82 -16.38 12.27 -5.06
CA PRO A 82 -15.99 13.64 -5.39
C PRO A 82 -16.50 14.67 -4.38
N VAL A 83 -17.63 14.39 -3.72
CA VAL A 83 -18.21 15.26 -2.69
C VAL A 83 -17.31 15.25 -1.46
N ASP A 84 -16.87 14.08 -1.01
CA ASP A 84 -15.97 13.94 0.14
C ASP A 84 -14.61 14.56 -0.11
N LEU A 85 -14.05 14.35 -1.31
CA LEU A 85 -12.81 15.00 -1.71
C LEU A 85 -12.94 16.53 -1.69
N THR A 86 -14.05 17.07 -2.19
CA THR A 86 -14.30 18.52 -2.18
C THR A 86 -14.46 19.04 -0.75
N LEU A 87 -15.15 18.30 0.12
CA LEU A 87 -15.32 18.64 1.53
C LEU A 87 -13.96 18.67 2.24
N PHE A 88 -13.14 17.64 2.05
CA PHE A 88 -11.79 17.56 2.59
C PHE A 88 -10.90 18.71 2.11
N GLN A 89 -10.93 19.00 0.81
CA GLN A 89 -10.18 20.12 0.23
C GLN A 89 -10.62 21.47 0.79
N SER A 90 -11.93 21.69 0.96
CA SER A 90 -12.46 22.90 1.57
C SER A 90 -12.05 23.02 3.05
N GLN A 91 -12.08 21.92 3.80
CA GLN A 91 -11.73 21.88 5.21
C GLN A 91 -10.29 22.30 5.46
N PHE A 92 -9.37 21.90 4.58
CA PHE A 92 -7.93 22.17 4.71
C PHE A 92 -7.42 23.26 3.76
N ASN A 93 -8.31 24.06 3.16
CA ASN A 93 -7.96 25.14 2.22
C ASN A 93 -7.01 24.68 1.08
N LEU A 94 -7.24 23.48 0.56
CA LEU A 94 -6.40 22.87 -0.47
C LEU A 94 -6.83 23.29 -1.87
N THR A 95 -5.86 23.41 -2.78
CA THR A 95 -6.16 23.60 -4.21
C THR A 95 -6.64 22.28 -4.80
N ALA A 96 -7.78 22.31 -5.48
CA ALA A 96 -8.33 21.13 -6.15
C ALA A 96 -7.38 20.60 -7.23
N SER A 97 -7.21 19.28 -7.25
CA SER A 97 -6.41 18.58 -8.27
C SER A 97 -7.32 18.06 -9.39
N PRO A 98 -6.89 18.08 -10.67
CA PRO A 98 -7.63 17.41 -11.74
C PRO A 98 -7.66 15.90 -11.50
N ILE A 99 -8.85 15.32 -11.37
CA ILE A 99 -9.03 13.87 -11.16
C ILE A 99 -9.49 13.20 -12.46
N THR A 100 -8.83 12.11 -12.84
CA THR A 100 -9.27 11.22 -13.93
C THR A 100 -9.50 9.83 -13.37
N GLN A 101 -10.71 9.30 -13.50
CA GLN A 101 -10.96 7.89 -13.18
C GLN A 101 -10.67 7.01 -14.40
N LYS A 102 -9.92 5.93 -14.20
CA LYS A 102 -9.63 4.88 -15.20
C LYS A 102 -9.83 3.51 -14.56
N GLY A 103 -9.70 2.45 -15.36
CA GLY A 103 -9.92 1.06 -14.94
C GLY A 103 -11.21 0.49 -15.48
N ASP A 104 -11.57 -0.70 -15.01
CA ASP A 104 -12.64 -1.55 -15.50
C ASP A 104 -13.76 -1.81 -14.47
N ARG A 105 -13.62 -1.28 -13.25
CA ARG A 105 -14.67 -1.31 -12.21
C ARG A 105 -15.47 -0.02 -12.18
N TYR A 106 -16.77 -0.15 -11.90
CA TYR A 106 -17.63 0.98 -11.56
C TYR A 106 -17.30 1.55 -10.18
N ASN A 107 -17.10 2.87 -10.09
CA ASN A 107 -16.90 3.58 -8.82
C ASN A 107 -18.26 3.95 -8.20
N ASN A 108 -18.60 3.37 -7.05
CA ASN A 108 -19.86 3.67 -6.38
C ASN A 108 -19.71 4.90 -5.49
N VAL A 109 -19.80 6.08 -6.09
CA VAL A 109 -19.62 7.39 -5.41
C VAL A 109 -20.60 7.64 -4.26
N SER A 110 -21.73 6.92 -4.21
CA SER A 110 -22.74 7.04 -3.16
C SER A 110 -22.48 6.13 -1.95
N ASN A 111 -21.47 5.28 -2.04
CA ASN A 111 -21.00 4.44 -0.94
C ASN A 111 -19.46 4.48 -0.92
N PRO A 112 -18.88 5.66 -0.63
CA PRO A 112 -17.45 5.79 -0.52
C PRO A 112 -16.92 4.94 0.65
N THR A 113 -15.67 4.56 0.57
CA THR A 113 -15.01 3.72 1.57
C THR A 113 -13.78 4.42 2.14
N GLY A 114 -13.34 4.00 3.32
CA GLY A 114 -12.25 4.65 4.04
C GLY A 114 -10.94 4.65 3.26
N GLU A 115 -10.58 3.52 2.66
CA GLU A 115 -9.29 3.34 1.97
C GLU A 115 -9.16 4.26 0.76
N ALA A 116 -10.08 4.12 -0.21
CA ALA A 116 -10.06 4.95 -1.41
C ALA A 116 -10.24 6.45 -1.11
N SER A 117 -10.93 6.80 -0.01
CA SER A 117 -11.07 8.19 0.45
C SER A 117 -9.77 8.72 1.05
N LEU A 118 -9.12 7.96 1.92
CA LEU A 118 -7.82 8.31 2.51
C LEU A 118 -6.78 8.55 1.43
N ASP A 119 -6.63 7.58 0.52
CA ASP A 119 -5.67 7.61 -0.59
C ASP A 119 -5.80 8.86 -1.45
N ILE A 120 -7.00 9.13 -1.97
CA ILE A 120 -7.22 10.26 -2.88
C ILE A 120 -7.10 11.60 -2.16
N GLN A 121 -7.56 11.68 -0.92
CA GLN A 121 -7.52 12.93 -0.14
C GLN A 121 -6.08 13.31 0.19
N TYR A 122 -5.25 12.38 0.66
CA TYR A 122 -3.89 12.71 1.05
C TYR A 122 -2.93 12.85 -0.12
N ILE A 123 -3.02 12.01 -1.15
CA ILE A 123 -2.14 12.16 -2.32
C ILE A 123 -2.35 13.53 -2.99
N THR A 124 -3.60 14.03 -3.04
CA THR A 124 -3.91 15.35 -3.61
C THR A 124 -3.61 16.50 -2.64
N ALA A 125 -3.62 16.28 -1.33
CA ALA A 125 -3.28 17.30 -0.33
C ALA A 125 -1.79 17.60 -0.24
N LEU A 126 -0.96 16.57 -0.41
CA LEU A 126 0.50 16.69 -0.34
C LEU A 126 1.10 17.18 -1.67
N ALA A 127 0.44 16.92 -2.79
CA ALA A 127 0.81 17.43 -4.11
C ALA A 127 -0.36 18.17 -4.80
N PRO A 128 -0.79 19.33 -4.26
CA PRO A 128 -1.95 20.04 -4.77
C PRO A 128 -1.75 20.49 -6.23
N GLY A 129 -2.80 20.31 -7.04
CA GLY A 129 -2.82 20.67 -8.46
C GLY A 129 -2.20 19.63 -9.39
N SER A 130 -1.57 18.56 -8.86
CA SER A 130 -1.03 17.46 -9.64
C SER A 130 -2.16 16.64 -10.28
N PRO A 131 -2.16 16.42 -11.62
CA PRO A 131 -3.13 15.52 -12.24
C PRO A 131 -3.07 14.13 -11.59
N THR A 132 -4.21 13.70 -11.06
CA THR A 132 -4.33 12.46 -10.28
C THR A 132 -5.25 11.49 -10.99
N THR A 133 -4.73 10.29 -11.28
CA THR A 133 -5.53 9.19 -11.83
C THR A 133 -6.00 8.28 -10.70
N VAL A 134 -7.27 7.87 -10.71
CA VAL A 134 -7.79 6.82 -9.80
C VAL A 134 -8.06 5.59 -10.64
N TRP A 135 -7.29 4.52 -10.42
CA TRP A 135 -7.50 3.23 -11.09
C TRP A 135 -8.50 2.39 -10.30
N THR A 136 -9.75 2.37 -10.74
CA THR A 136 -10.79 1.50 -10.15
C THR A 136 -10.76 0.15 -10.85
N MET A 137 -10.10 -0.82 -10.22
CA MET A 137 -9.82 -2.13 -10.80
C MET A 137 -10.87 -3.15 -10.38
N ASN A 138 -11.35 -3.95 -11.32
CA ASN A 138 -12.32 -5.00 -11.09
C ASN A 138 -11.63 -6.35 -10.93
N GLY A 139 -12.36 -7.32 -10.39
CA GLY A 139 -11.86 -8.67 -10.25
C GLY A 139 -10.98 -8.87 -9.02
N SER A 140 -10.33 -10.02 -9.05
CA SER A 140 -9.43 -10.54 -8.05
C SER A 140 -8.29 -11.24 -8.77
N ASN A 141 -7.26 -11.63 -8.03
CA ASN A 141 -6.26 -12.56 -8.54
C ASN A 141 -6.99 -13.79 -9.13
N PRO A 142 -6.72 -14.17 -10.38
CA PRO A 142 -7.40 -15.29 -11.04
C PRO A 142 -7.18 -16.64 -10.33
N PHE A 143 -6.21 -16.72 -9.43
CA PHE A 143 -5.89 -17.90 -8.63
C PHE A 143 -6.37 -17.84 -7.19
N SER A 144 -6.84 -16.67 -6.72
CA SER A 144 -7.42 -16.47 -5.40
C SER A 144 -8.43 -15.33 -5.44
N SER A 145 -9.70 -15.65 -5.16
CA SER A 145 -10.73 -14.62 -5.09
C SER A 145 -10.54 -13.65 -3.94
N GLY A 146 -9.67 -13.96 -2.97
CA GLY A 146 -9.39 -13.11 -1.82
C GLY A 146 -8.29 -12.08 -2.04
N ASP A 147 -7.59 -12.13 -3.17
CA ASP A 147 -6.35 -11.38 -3.40
C ASP A 147 -6.53 -10.34 -4.51
N GLU A 148 -5.73 -9.28 -4.52
CA GLU A 148 -5.92 -8.19 -5.49
C GLU A 148 -5.44 -8.54 -6.91
N PRO A 149 -6.08 -7.96 -7.95
CA PRO A 149 -5.68 -8.17 -9.35
C PRO A 149 -4.48 -7.27 -9.76
N PHE A 150 -3.36 -7.32 -9.02
CA PHE A 150 -2.21 -6.44 -9.26
C PHE A 150 -1.64 -6.52 -10.69
N VAL A 151 -1.63 -7.70 -11.31
CA VAL A 151 -1.17 -7.84 -12.71
C VAL A 151 -2.06 -7.06 -13.67
N SER A 152 -3.39 -7.17 -13.53
CA SER A 152 -4.34 -6.42 -14.37
C SER A 152 -4.14 -4.92 -14.23
N TRP A 153 -3.94 -4.44 -13.00
CA TRP A 153 -3.60 -3.04 -12.74
C TRP A 153 -2.33 -2.60 -13.46
N ALA A 154 -1.23 -3.35 -13.31
CA ALA A 154 0.04 -3.01 -13.94
C ALA A 154 -0.04 -3.05 -15.48
N GLU A 155 -0.82 -3.99 -16.04
CA GLU A 155 -1.12 -4.05 -17.48
C GLU A 155 -1.88 -2.82 -17.97
N HIS A 156 -2.93 -2.39 -17.25
CA HIS A 156 -3.67 -1.17 -17.56
C HIS A 156 -2.78 0.08 -17.53
N VAL A 157 -1.94 0.21 -16.50
CA VAL A 157 -0.97 1.32 -16.40
C VAL A 157 0.02 1.28 -17.57
N LEU A 158 0.54 0.11 -17.91
CA LEU A 158 1.50 -0.02 -19.00
C LEU A 158 0.88 0.20 -20.38
N ALA A 159 -0.41 -0.07 -20.55
CA ALA A 159 -1.16 0.20 -21.78
C ALA A 159 -1.53 1.68 -21.96
N ASP A 160 -1.54 2.46 -20.87
CA ASP A 160 -1.77 3.89 -20.92
C ASP A 160 -0.66 4.60 -21.73
N PRO A 161 -0.99 5.36 -22.79
CA PRO A 161 0.01 6.11 -23.54
C PRO A 161 0.65 7.24 -22.71
N ALA A 162 -0.01 7.69 -21.64
CA ALA A 162 0.48 8.74 -20.75
C ALA A 162 0.17 8.38 -19.28
N PRO A 163 0.82 7.33 -18.73
CA PRO A 163 0.60 6.91 -17.35
C PRO A 163 1.08 7.98 -16.38
N SER A 164 0.50 7.98 -15.18
CA SER A 164 1.01 8.79 -14.07
C SER A 164 2.48 8.41 -13.77
N LEU A 165 3.30 9.37 -13.34
CA LEU A 165 4.71 9.11 -13.02
C LEU A 165 4.89 8.42 -11.67
N VAL A 166 3.97 8.64 -10.73
CA VAL A 166 4.00 8.07 -9.38
C VAL A 166 2.71 7.31 -9.12
N HIS A 167 2.82 6.08 -8.64
CA HIS A 167 1.70 5.21 -8.30
C HIS A 167 1.78 4.82 -6.82
N SER A 168 0.68 5.02 -6.08
CA SER A 168 0.55 4.60 -4.68
C SER A 168 -0.41 3.42 -4.58
N ILE A 169 0.00 2.39 -3.85
CA ILE A 169 -0.75 1.15 -3.63
C ILE A 169 -0.78 0.86 -2.13
N SER A 170 -1.97 0.76 -1.56
CA SER A 170 -2.22 0.47 -0.13
C SER A 170 -2.78 -0.93 0.11
N TYR A 171 -2.41 -1.89 -0.74
CA TYR A 171 -2.92 -3.26 -0.72
C TYR A 171 -1.77 -4.27 -0.76
N GLY A 172 -2.02 -5.45 -0.23
CA GLY A 172 -1.10 -6.57 -0.26
C GLY A 172 -1.71 -7.86 0.29
N ASP A 173 -1.03 -8.94 -0.03
CA ASP A 173 -1.35 -10.32 0.35
C ASP A 173 -0.17 -10.94 1.10
N GLU A 174 -0.37 -12.07 1.81
CA GLU A 174 0.77 -12.81 2.36
C GLU A 174 1.67 -13.39 1.24
N GLU A 175 2.98 -13.14 1.32
CA GLU A 175 3.92 -13.59 0.29
C GLU A 175 3.94 -15.11 0.15
N ASP A 176 3.83 -15.86 1.24
CA ASP A 176 3.83 -17.33 1.17
C ASP A 176 2.55 -17.88 0.55
N HIS A 177 1.39 -17.28 0.85
CA HIS A 177 0.12 -17.63 0.22
C HIS A 177 0.17 -17.41 -1.29
N ILE A 178 0.61 -16.23 -1.73
CA ILE A 178 0.74 -15.92 -3.17
C ILE A 178 1.70 -16.88 -3.87
N MET A 179 2.81 -17.24 -3.22
CA MET A 179 3.75 -18.21 -3.79
C MET A 179 3.21 -19.63 -3.82
N GLU A 180 2.32 -19.99 -2.92
CA GLU A 180 1.62 -21.28 -2.93
C GLU A 180 0.58 -21.35 -4.05
N VAL A 181 -0.29 -20.33 -4.16
CA VAL A 181 -1.43 -20.37 -5.08
C VAL A 181 -1.09 -19.86 -6.48
N SER A 182 -0.10 -18.97 -6.64
CA SER A 182 0.14 -18.25 -7.90
C SER A 182 1.56 -17.70 -8.09
N LYS A 183 2.60 -18.48 -7.79
CA LYS A 183 4.01 -18.06 -7.96
C LYS A 183 4.35 -17.37 -9.30
N ASP A 184 3.91 -17.94 -10.42
CA ASP A 184 4.21 -17.38 -11.75
C ASP A 184 3.46 -16.06 -12.00
N TYR A 185 2.31 -15.84 -11.35
CA TYR A 185 1.58 -14.57 -11.37
C TYR A 185 2.38 -13.49 -10.64
N ALA A 186 2.92 -13.80 -9.45
CA ALA A 186 3.77 -12.87 -8.71
C ALA A 186 5.03 -12.45 -9.49
N PHE A 187 5.75 -13.41 -10.07
CA PHE A 187 6.92 -13.09 -10.90
C PHE A 187 6.58 -12.40 -12.22
N HIS A 188 5.37 -12.59 -12.73
CA HIS A 188 4.89 -11.79 -13.84
C HIS A 188 4.67 -10.33 -13.43
N LEU A 189 4.07 -10.07 -12.26
CA LEU A 189 3.96 -8.71 -11.73
C LEU A 189 5.35 -8.06 -11.61
N ASP A 190 6.35 -8.77 -11.10
CA ASP A 190 7.73 -8.24 -11.03
C ASP A 190 8.27 -7.83 -12.40
N THR A 191 7.96 -8.60 -13.45
CA THR A 191 8.34 -8.25 -14.82
C THR A 191 7.63 -6.98 -15.31
N LEU A 192 6.36 -6.80 -14.93
CA LEU A 192 5.61 -5.58 -15.24
C LEU A 192 6.16 -4.38 -14.46
N LEU A 193 6.48 -4.54 -13.17
CA LEU A 193 7.12 -3.52 -12.35
C LEU A 193 8.49 -3.10 -12.89
N GLN A 194 9.29 -4.06 -13.38
CA GLN A 194 10.54 -3.76 -14.10
C GLN A 194 10.29 -2.93 -15.36
N LYS A 195 9.25 -3.25 -16.14
CA LYS A 195 8.86 -2.45 -17.32
C LYS A 195 8.40 -1.05 -16.93
N MET A 196 7.68 -0.91 -15.82
CA MET A 196 7.27 0.39 -15.26
C MET A 196 8.50 1.22 -14.85
N GLY A 197 9.44 0.62 -14.11
CA GLY A 197 10.70 1.25 -13.75
C GLY A 197 11.54 1.67 -14.97
N ALA A 198 11.60 0.84 -16.01
CA ALA A 198 12.27 1.16 -17.28
C ALA A 198 11.62 2.34 -18.04
N ARG A 199 10.32 2.60 -17.81
CA ARG A 199 9.61 3.79 -18.30
C ARG A 199 9.78 5.02 -17.39
N GLY A 200 10.50 4.90 -16.28
CA GLY A 200 10.69 5.96 -15.29
C GLY A 200 9.50 6.16 -14.36
N LEU A 201 8.65 5.14 -14.20
CA LEU A 201 7.51 5.19 -13.28
C LEU A 201 7.95 4.74 -11.88
N THR A 202 7.43 5.40 -10.85
CA THR A 202 7.66 5.04 -9.44
C THR A 202 6.42 4.32 -8.90
N VAL A 203 6.62 3.16 -8.27
CA VAL A 203 5.56 2.41 -7.58
C VAL A 203 5.87 2.35 -6.09
N LEU A 204 4.97 2.92 -5.30
CA LEU A 204 5.01 2.98 -3.85
C LEU A 204 3.99 1.99 -3.30
N VAL A 205 4.40 1.12 -2.37
CA VAL A 205 3.51 0.10 -1.78
C VAL A 205 3.55 0.22 -0.26
N ALA A 206 2.40 0.24 0.41
CA ALA A 206 2.33 0.17 1.86
C ALA A 206 2.96 -1.13 2.38
N SER A 207 3.64 -1.09 3.52
CA SER A 207 4.36 -2.25 4.06
C SER A 207 3.47 -3.32 4.70
N GLY A 208 2.19 -3.00 4.93
CA GLY A 208 1.26 -3.78 5.74
C GLY A 208 1.00 -3.18 7.12
N ASP A 209 -0.09 -3.62 7.75
CA ASP A 209 -0.64 -3.06 9.00
C ASP A 209 -0.56 -4.01 10.20
N ASN A 210 0.00 -5.21 10.01
CA ASN A 210 0.00 -6.29 10.99
C ASN A 210 1.40 -6.70 11.45
N GLY A 211 2.37 -5.81 11.32
CA GLY A 211 3.73 -6.00 11.78
C GLY A 211 4.43 -7.20 11.13
N VAL A 212 5.33 -7.84 11.88
CA VAL A 212 6.13 -8.97 11.38
C VAL A 212 5.32 -10.24 11.14
N SER A 213 4.11 -10.34 11.71
CA SER A 213 3.23 -11.50 11.57
C SER A 213 2.34 -11.46 10.33
N GLY A 214 2.28 -10.32 9.63
CA GLY A 214 1.36 -10.10 8.52
C GLY A 214 -0.09 -10.40 8.89
N THR A 215 -0.91 -10.68 7.88
CA THR A 215 -2.35 -10.92 8.01
C THR A 215 -2.71 -12.35 8.47
N ARG A 216 -1.72 -13.20 8.78
CA ARG A 216 -1.95 -14.61 9.16
C ARG A 216 -2.86 -14.81 10.36
N ILE A 217 -2.80 -13.88 11.33
CA ILE A 217 -3.61 -13.93 12.55
C ILE A 217 -4.97 -13.27 12.32
N THR A 218 -5.01 -12.11 11.65
CA THR A 218 -6.23 -11.33 11.47
C THR A 218 -7.16 -11.93 10.43
N ASP A 219 -6.60 -12.43 9.33
CA ASP A 219 -7.33 -12.87 8.15
C ASP A 219 -7.09 -14.34 7.83
N GLY A 220 -5.86 -14.83 8.05
CA GLY A 220 -5.50 -16.25 7.86
C GLY A 220 -6.09 -17.20 8.91
N GLY A 221 -6.73 -16.69 9.96
CA GLY A 221 -7.39 -17.49 11.00
C GLY A 221 -6.43 -18.30 11.88
N MET A 222 -5.11 -18.05 11.80
CA MET A 222 -4.12 -18.69 12.65
C MET A 222 -4.26 -18.20 14.09
N ASN A 223 -4.01 -19.08 15.05
CA ASN A 223 -3.90 -18.64 16.44
C ASN A 223 -2.57 -17.87 16.65
N VAL A 224 -2.51 -17.09 17.73
CA VAL A 224 -1.33 -16.23 18.03
C VAL A 224 -0.03 -17.02 18.10
N THR A 225 -0.05 -18.26 18.62
CA THR A 225 1.17 -19.08 18.74
C THR A 225 1.70 -19.47 17.36
N GLU A 226 0.80 -19.87 16.45
CA GLU A 226 1.14 -20.22 15.08
C GLU A 226 1.59 -19.00 14.27
N GLY A 227 0.80 -17.92 14.29
CA GLY A 227 1.12 -16.69 13.55
C GLY A 227 2.42 -16.03 13.99
N CYS A 228 2.75 -16.09 15.28
CA CYS A 228 4.01 -15.57 15.82
C CYS A 228 5.19 -16.56 15.74
N SER A 229 5.01 -17.74 15.15
CA SER A 229 6.07 -18.75 15.08
C SER A 229 7.19 -18.36 14.11
N LYS A 230 6.85 -17.64 13.03
CA LYS A 230 7.71 -17.23 11.92
C LYS A 230 7.23 -15.89 11.35
N SER A 231 8.14 -15.08 10.80
CA SER A 231 7.76 -13.86 10.07
C SER A 231 6.88 -14.19 8.85
N ALA A 232 5.95 -13.29 8.54
CA ALA A 232 5.10 -13.36 7.36
C ALA A 232 5.27 -12.07 6.55
N PRO A 233 6.21 -12.06 5.59
CA PRO A 233 6.34 -10.91 4.72
C PRO A 233 5.10 -10.76 3.81
N GLU A 234 4.75 -9.52 3.47
CA GLU A 234 3.63 -9.19 2.59
C GLU A 234 4.12 -8.89 1.17
N TRP A 235 3.29 -9.19 0.17
CA TRP A 235 3.53 -8.99 -1.26
C TRP A 235 2.41 -8.08 -1.82
N PRO A 236 2.69 -7.12 -2.72
CA PRO A 236 3.95 -6.89 -3.43
C PRO A 236 4.98 -6.06 -2.65
N ALA A 237 4.72 -5.70 -1.40
CA ALA A 237 5.64 -4.94 -0.54
C ALA A 237 7.04 -5.56 -0.42
N SER A 238 7.15 -6.90 -0.51
CA SER A 238 8.43 -7.61 -0.49
C SER A 238 9.19 -7.60 -1.83
N SER A 239 8.56 -7.20 -2.94
CA SER A 239 9.19 -7.16 -4.27
C SER A 239 10.37 -6.18 -4.26
N PRO A 240 11.50 -6.51 -4.92
CA PRO A 240 12.64 -5.61 -5.03
C PRO A 240 12.43 -4.48 -6.06
N TRP A 241 11.28 -4.46 -6.75
CA TRP A 241 10.95 -3.53 -7.84
C TRP A 241 9.95 -2.44 -7.44
N VAL A 242 9.62 -2.34 -6.16
CA VAL A 242 8.78 -1.28 -5.58
C VAL A 242 9.55 -0.55 -4.49
N THR A 243 9.10 0.66 -4.16
CA THR A 243 9.50 1.35 -2.92
C THR A 243 8.45 1.10 -1.85
N THR A 244 8.82 0.40 -0.80
CA THR A 244 7.90 -0.01 0.26
C THR A 244 7.91 0.99 1.40
N ILE A 245 6.73 1.41 1.84
CA ILE A 245 6.52 2.50 2.79
C ILE A 245 6.00 1.96 4.11
N GLY A 246 6.81 2.09 5.16
CA GLY A 246 6.43 1.78 6.53
C GLY A 246 5.66 2.91 7.21
N ALA A 247 5.08 2.60 8.37
CA ALA A 247 4.30 3.53 9.17
C ALA A 247 5.02 3.97 10.44
N THR A 248 5.07 5.28 10.65
CA THR A 248 5.42 5.93 11.92
C THR A 248 4.17 6.53 12.57
N GLN A 249 4.27 6.88 13.84
CA GLN A 249 3.29 7.68 14.56
C GLN A 249 4.01 8.74 15.40
N LEU A 250 3.31 9.80 15.79
CA LEU A 250 3.86 10.79 16.69
C LEU A 250 3.80 10.28 18.14
N ALA A 251 4.90 10.43 18.86
CA ALA A 251 4.96 10.24 20.30
C ALA A 251 4.14 11.33 21.04
N ASP A 252 4.03 11.21 22.36
CA ASP A 252 3.26 12.13 23.21
C ASP A 252 3.73 13.59 23.14
N ASP A 253 4.98 13.83 22.72
CA ASP A 253 5.51 15.19 22.49
C ASP A 253 4.96 15.86 21.21
N GLY A 254 4.24 15.12 20.38
CA GLY A 254 3.61 15.57 19.15
C GLY A 254 4.57 15.94 18.01
N VAL A 255 5.86 15.60 18.12
CA VAL A 255 6.89 15.94 17.12
C VAL A 255 7.87 14.80 16.83
N THR A 256 8.11 13.90 17.78
CA THR A 256 9.01 12.76 17.59
C THR A 256 8.26 11.63 16.89
N GLU A 257 8.82 11.16 15.77
CA GLU A 257 8.32 9.96 15.11
C GLU A 257 8.87 8.70 15.79
N ILE A 258 7.95 7.80 16.13
CA ILE A 258 8.23 6.44 16.62
C ILE A 258 7.55 5.44 15.69
N VAL A 259 7.92 4.17 15.77
CA VAL A 259 7.26 3.10 14.99
C VAL A 259 5.76 3.10 15.30
N CYS A 260 4.91 3.05 14.26
CA CYS A 260 3.49 2.82 14.49
C CYS A 260 3.28 1.36 14.90
N SER A 261 2.78 1.14 16.11
CA SER A 261 2.61 -0.20 16.67
C SER A 261 1.48 -0.24 17.68
N GLY A 262 0.78 -1.36 17.74
CA GLY A 262 -0.15 -1.65 18.84
C GLY A 262 0.53 -1.56 20.21
N ALA A 263 1.85 -1.83 20.30
CA ALA A 263 2.63 -1.67 21.52
C ALA A 263 2.82 -0.20 21.95
N THR A 264 2.68 0.73 21.01
CA THR A 264 2.74 2.19 21.21
C THR A 264 1.37 2.84 21.02
N ASN A 265 0.27 2.08 21.19
CA ASN A 265 -1.12 2.52 21.03
C ASN A 265 -1.51 2.95 19.59
N GLY A 266 -0.78 2.49 18.58
CA GLY A 266 -1.18 2.59 17.18
C GLY A 266 -2.36 1.68 16.87
N LEU A 267 -3.25 2.12 15.97
CA LEU A 267 -4.36 1.30 15.46
C LEU A 267 -3.86 0.18 14.53
N ILE A 268 -2.72 0.41 13.90
CA ILE A 268 -1.99 -0.54 13.05
C ILE A 268 -0.62 -0.83 13.68
N THR A 269 0.06 -1.85 13.16
CA THR A 269 1.48 -2.07 13.40
C THR A 269 2.22 -2.09 12.08
N SER A 270 3.17 -1.17 11.88
CA SER A 270 3.95 -1.08 10.64
C SER A 270 4.51 -2.43 10.24
N GLY A 271 4.12 -2.90 9.07
CA GLY A 271 4.71 -4.05 8.42
C GLY A 271 6.20 -3.85 8.16
N GLY A 272 6.92 -4.95 8.11
CA GLY A 272 8.36 -4.96 7.91
C GLY A 272 8.96 -6.32 8.19
N GLY A 273 10.06 -6.61 7.51
CA GLY A 273 10.72 -7.90 7.63
C GLY A 273 11.61 -8.20 6.45
N PHE A 274 11.76 -9.49 6.18
CA PHE A 274 12.58 -9.99 5.09
C PHE A 274 11.77 -10.96 4.25
N SER A 275 11.76 -10.74 2.94
CA SER A 275 11.16 -11.65 1.98
C SER A 275 11.69 -13.08 2.15
N SER A 276 10.79 -14.05 2.10
CA SER A 276 11.08 -15.48 2.04
C SER A 276 11.44 -15.95 0.63
N VAL A 277 11.22 -15.12 -0.39
CA VAL A 277 11.33 -15.45 -1.81
C VAL A 277 12.49 -14.72 -2.49
N TYR A 278 12.50 -13.39 -2.38
CA TYR A 278 13.44 -12.52 -3.05
C TYR A 278 14.73 -12.43 -2.24
N SER A 279 15.86 -12.70 -2.87
CA SER A 279 17.18 -12.47 -2.27
C SER A 279 17.43 -10.99 -2.03
N THR A 280 18.27 -10.64 -1.05
CA THR A 280 18.73 -9.27 -0.83
C THR A 280 19.31 -8.67 -2.11
N PRO A 281 18.70 -7.63 -2.70
CA PRO A 281 19.25 -6.94 -3.86
C PRO A 281 20.55 -6.19 -3.52
N ASP A 282 21.42 -6.04 -4.51
CA ASP A 282 22.73 -5.39 -4.33
C ASP A 282 22.63 -3.98 -3.75
N TYR A 283 21.60 -3.21 -4.12
CA TYR A 283 21.43 -1.82 -3.68
C TYR A 283 21.19 -1.66 -2.17
N GLN A 284 20.73 -2.72 -1.48
CA GLN A 284 20.45 -2.67 -0.04
C GLN A 284 21.33 -3.61 0.78
N LYS A 285 22.31 -4.26 0.15
CA LYS A 285 23.17 -5.27 0.78
C LYS A 285 23.88 -4.74 2.03
N ASP A 286 24.47 -3.55 1.93
CA ASP A 286 25.22 -2.95 3.04
C ASP A 286 24.31 -2.56 4.21
N ALA A 287 23.11 -2.04 3.92
CA ALA A 287 22.11 -1.69 4.92
C ALA A 287 21.60 -2.93 5.66
N VAL A 288 21.28 -4.00 4.92
CA VAL A 288 20.84 -5.28 5.49
C VAL A 288 21.91 -5.92 6.36
N LEU A 289 23.16 -6.00 5.87
CA LEU A 289 24.26 -6.57 6.65
C LEU A 289 24.50 -5.78 7.95
N SER A 290 24.41 -4.44 7.87
CA SER A 290 24.53 -3.58 9.05
C SER A 290 23.40 -3.81 10.06
N TYR A 291 22.17 -3.96 9.60
CA TYR A 291 21.02 -4.28 10.46
C TYR A 291 21.18 -5.64 11.15
N LEU A 292 21.53 -6.68 10.39
CA LEU A 292 21.70 -8.04 10.91
C LEU A 292 22.87 -8.16 11.92
N ALA A 293 23.87 -7.29 11.82
CA ALA A 293 24.96 -7.19 12.79
C ALA A 293 24.59 -6.38 14.04
N SER A 294 23.46 -5.68 14.05
CA SER A 294 23.04 -4.83 15.18
C SER A 294 22.39 -5.63 16.30
N SER A 295 22.38 -5.09 17.52
CA SER A 295 21.68 -5.66 18.67
C SER A 295 20.14 -5.61 18.55
N ASN A 296 19.61 -4.92 17.53
CA ASN A 296 18.17 -4.77 17.32
C ASN A 296 17.60 -5.87 16.41
N ALA A 297 18.45 -6.63 15.71
CA ALA A 297 17.98 -7.73 14.87
C ALA A 297 17.52 -8.92 15.74
N PRO A 298 16.39 -9.58 15.41
CA PRO A 298 15.95 -10.76 16.14
C PRO A 298 16.98 -11.89 16.03
N HIS A 299 17.33 -12.53 17.15
CA HIS A 299 18.31 -13.63 17.20
C HIS A 299 17.68 -15.03 17.15
N LYS A 300 16.38 -15.14 16.85
CA LYS A 300 15.70 -16.43 16.77
C LYS A 300 16.00 -17.10 15.42
N ASP A 301 16.82 -18.14 15.44
CA ASP A 301 17.15 -18.92 14.24
C ASP A 301 15.89 -19.40 13.52
N GLY A 302 15.88 -19.24 12.19
CA GLY A 302 14.76 -19.63 11.33
C GLY A 302 13.50 -18.79 11.45
N PHE A 303 13.49 -17.73 12.26
CA PHE A 303 12.31 -16.85 12.40
C PHE A 303 12.02 -16.06 11.13
N PHE A 304 13.04 -15.59 10.43
CA PHE A 304 12.95 -14.86 9.17
C PHE A 304 14.10 -15.22 8.24
N ASN A 305 13.99 -14.88 6.96
CA ASN A 305 15.02 -15.13 5.96
C ASN A 305 16.11 -14.04 6.01
N THR A 306 17.26 -14.33 6.64
CA THR A 306 18.38 -13.38 6.75
C THR A 306 19.04 -13.03 5.41
N HIS A 307 18.73 -13.75 4.34
CA HIS A 307 19.23 -13.48 2.98
C HIS A 307 18.14 -12.86 2.08
N GLY A 308 17.01 -12.47 2.67
CA GLY A 308 15.85 -11.94 1.95
C GLY A 308 15.97 -10.45 1.60
N ARG A 309 15.09 -9.98 0.71
CA ARG A 309 14.84 -8.54 0.54
C ARG A 309 14.27 -7.98 1.84
N GLY A 310 15.04 -7.16 2.55
CA GLY A 310 14.57 -6.44 3.74
C GLY A 310 13.70 -5.24 3.35
N TYR A 311 12.58 -5.00 4.04
CA TYR A 311 11.66 -3.88 3.81
C TYR A 311 11.05 -3.42 5.16
N PRO A 312 10.47 -2.21 5.28
CA PRO A 312 10.27 -1.18 4.25
C PRO A 312 11.58 -0.48 3.81
N ASP A 313 11.52 0.28 2.71
CA ASP A 313 12.64 1.10 2.22
C ASP A 313 12.72 2.45 2.92
N ILE A 314 11.55 3.07 3.15
CA ILE A 314 11.37 4.32 3.89
C ILE A 314 10.11 4.22 4.74
N SER A 315 9.92 5.14 5.68
CA SER A 315 8.71 5.21 6.50
C SER A 315 8.18 6.65 6.54
N ALA A 316 6.86 6.77 6.70
CA ALA A 316 6.15 8.03 6.88
C ALA A 316 5.01 7.84 7.89
N ILE A 317 4.39 8.94 8.30
CA ILE A 317 3.31 8.96 9.28
C ILE A 317 2.15 8.14 8.74
N GLY A 318 1.69 7.18 9.52
CA GLY A 318 0.61 6.25 9.16
C GLY A 318 -0.48 6.18 10.23
N ALA A 319 -0.55 7.17 11.11
CA ALA A 319 -1.50 7.21 12.23
C ALA A 319 -2.27 8.53 12.31
N ASN A 320 -3.52 8.45 12.77
CA ASN A 320 -4.39 9.58 13.09
C ASN A 320 -4.68 10.55 11.93
N PHE A 321 -4.95 10.00 10.75
CA PHE A 321 -5.35 10.76 9.57
C PHE A 321 -6.83 11.16 9.68
N PRO A 322 -7.17 12.46 9.74
CA PRO A 322 -8.55 12.87 9.51
C PRO A 322 -8.92 12.64 8.05
N VAL A 323 -10.08 12.03 7.80
CA VAL A 323 -10.60 11.71 6.46
C VAL A 323 -12.06 12.18 6.39
N ALA A 324 -12.47 12.75 5.26
CA ALA A 324 -13.88 13.05 5.01
C ALA A 324 -14.53 11.83 4.35
N ILE A 325 -15.66 11.37 4.88
CA ILE A 325 -16.44 10.27 4.31
C ILE A 325 -17.93 10.49 4.60
N SER A 326 -18.80 10.28 3.61
CA SER A 326 -20.26 10.49 3.71
C SER A 326 -21.08 9.20 3.73
#